data_AF-A0AAN8EWL2-F1
#
_entry.id   AF-A0AAN8EWL2-F1
#
_cell.length_a   1.000
_cell.length_b   1.000
_cell.length_c   1.000
_cell.angle_alpha   90.00
_cell.angle_beta   90.00
_cell.angle_gamma   90.00
#
_symmetry.space_group_name_H-M   'P 1'
#
loop_
_entity.id
_entity.type
_entity.pdbx_description
1 polymer ?
#
loop_
_entity_poly.entity_id
_entity_poly.type
_entity_poly.pdbx_seq_one_letter_code
_entity_poly.pdbx_strand_id
1 'polypeptide(L)'
;ELSSEKVDTTEWKIDKTYVTADSYLHPVIDLIIKSGAFPLTRHTQAKVLCIGLGGGALNSMLHHFFPEMDITVIEYNALMISMAKKWFGLEVNAHHRVMLDDGIKFIMEEVKLGSNYDIVFLDACDSRATDAEFVCPVTGFLDDKVVEGIAQLVGLHVEKKFTRIESQHQIAAAVSFPGTLIMNVASLKMTADELEEFMMSRLSKVFKHCSTQQTTASINKIYSCSQQYNGREDIALPLFINITVL
;
A
#
# COMPACT_ATOMS: atom_id res chain seq x y z
N GLU A 1 -32.85 11.83 -21.58
CA GLU A 1 -33.13 10.74 -20.63
C GLU A 1 -31.89 9.86 -20.50
N LEU A 2 -31.48 9.54 -19.27
CA LEU A 2 -30.44 8.54 -18.98
C LEU A 2 -31.07 7.15 -19.15
N SER A 3 -30.63 6.36 -20.12
CA SER A 3 -31.01 4.94 -20.27
C SER A 3 -29.76 4.08 -20.37
N SER A 4 -29.85 2.79 -20.01
CA SER A 4 -28.72 1.85 -20.09
C SER A 4 -28.11 1.73 -21.50
N GLU A 5 -28.91 2.00 -22.54
CA GLU A 5 -28.47 2.00 -23.94
C GLU A 5 -27.77 3.30 -24.38
N LYS A 6 -27.87 4.38 -23.60
CA LYS A 6 -27.36 5.73 -23.93
C LYS A 6 -26.32 6.24 -22.94
N VAL A 7 -26.03 5.49 -21.89
CA VAL A 7 -25.06 5.88 -20.85
C VAL A 7 -23.79 5.08 -21.04
N ASP A 8 -22.74 5.76 -21.50
CA ASP A 8 -21.39 5.21 -21.49
C ASP A 8 -20.70 5.62 -20.18
N THR A 9 -20.57 4.66 -19.27
CA THR A 9 -19.91 4.89 -17.97
C THR A 9 -18.39 4.94 -18.07
N THR A 10 -17.80 4.59 -19.23
CA THR A 10 -16.34 4.65 -19.43
C THR A 10 -15.83 6.09 -19.54
N GLU A 11 -16.71 7.02 -19.90
CA GLU A 11 -16.40 8.45 -20.04
C GLU A 11 -16.55 9.23 -18.72
N TRP A 12 -16.94 8.56 -17.63
CA TRP A 12 -17.17 9.21 -16.34
C TRP A 12 -15.85 9.56 -15.67
N LYS A 13 -15.73 10.82 -15.23
CA LYS A 13 -14.58 11.25 -14.45
C LYS A 13 -14.64 10.64 -13.05
N ILE A 14 -13.57 9.97 -12.67
CA ILE A 14 -13.41 9.37 -11.35
C ILE A 14 -12.80 10.38 -10.39
N ASP A 15 -13.46 10.59 -9.25
CA ASP A 15 -12.92 11.41 -8.17
C ASP A 15 -11.87 10.60 -7.39
N LYS A 16 -10.60 10.97 -7.55
CA LYS A 16 -9.45 10.34 -6.89
C LYS A 16 -9.26 10.82 -5.45
N THR A 17 -10.08 11.75 -4.97
CA THR A 17 -9.99 12.33 -3.62
C THR A 17 -11.07 11.79 -2.68
N TYR A 18 -11.96 10.94 -3.17
CA TYR A 18 -13.08 10.41 -2.42
C TYR A 18 -12.86 8.95 -2.02
N VAL A 19 -13.11 8.65 -0.75
CA VAL A 19 -13.18 7.30 -0.21
C VAL A 19 -14.43 7.22 0.67
N THR A 20 -15.24 6.19 0.47
CA THR A 20 -16.45 5.97 1.27
C THR A 20 -16.09 5.70 2.72
N ALA A 21 -16.83 6.28 3.68
CA ALA A 21 -16.52 6.21 5.12
C ALA A 21 -16.26 4.80 5.67
N ASP A 22 -16.98 3.80 5.17
CA ASP A 22 -16.86 2.41 5.64
C ASP A 22 -15.75 1.60 4.95
N SER A 23 -14.99 2.23 4.03
CA SER A 23 -13.93 1.56 3.29
C SER A 23 -12.75 1.21 4.20
N TYR A 24 -12.22 0.00 4.03
CA TYR A 24 -10.96 -0.41 4.64
C TYR A 24 -9.77 0.44 4.15
N LEU A 25 -9.93 1.19 3.06
CA LEU A 25 -8.90 2.12 2.61
C LEU A 25 -8.67 3.27 3.60
N HIS A 26 -9.64 3.63 4.44
CA HIS A 26 -9.42 4.66 5.48
C HIS A 26 -8.28 4.29 6.45
N PRO A 27 -8.31 3.15 7.15
CA PRO A 27 -7.21 2.75 8.01
C PRO A 27 -5.91 2.49 7.23
N VAL A 28 -5.98 2.01 5.97
CA VAL A 28 -4.78 1.88 5.11
C VAL A 28 -4.11 3.25 4.90
N ILE A 29 -4.88 4.27 4.52
CA ILE A 29 -4.37 5.61 4.27
C ILE A 29 -3.82 6.23 5.55
N ASP A 30 -4.56 6.13 6.65
CA ASP A 30 -4.13 6.61 7.96
C ASP A 30 -2.79 5.98 8.37
N LEU A 31 -2.64 4.67 8.20
CA LEU A 31 -1.40 3.96 8.50
C LEU A 31 -0.25 4.33 7.56
N ILE A 32 -0.50 4.56 6.27
CA ILE A 32 0.53 5.06 5.34
C ILE A 32 1.02 6.44 5.79
N ILE A 33 0.12 7.34 6.17
CA ILE A 33 0.45 8.69 6.64
C ILE A 33 1.23 8.64 7.96
N LYS A 34 0.73 7.88 8.94
CA LYS A 34 1.34 7.72 10.26
C LYS A 34 2.60 6.87 10.25
N SER A 35 2.85 6.10 9.19
CA SER A 35 4.08 5.34 9.03
C SER A 35 5.29 6.26 9.12
N GLY A 36 5.19 7.53 8.72
CA GLY A 36 6.34 8.42 8.67
C GLY A 36 7.44 7.92 7.71
N ALA A 37 7.11 7.03 6.76
CA ALA A 37 8.04 6.48 5.77
C ALA A 37 8.54 7.54 4.76
N PHE A 38 7.90 8.71 4.71
CA PHE A 38 8.25 9.79 3.79
C PHE A 38 7.68 11.14 4.28
N PRO A 39 8.21 12.29 3.81
CA PRO A 39 7.56 13.58 4.02
C PRO A 39 6.21 13.64 3.32
N LEU A 40 5.25 14.42 3.83
CA LEU A 40 3.93 14.57 3.21
C LEU A 40 3.85 15.88 2.42
N THR A 41 4.36 15.88 1.20
CA THR A 41 4.38 17.03 0.29
C THR A 41 4.05 16.61 -1.13
N ARG A 42 3.61 17.52 -2.00
CA ARG A 42 3.36 17.17 -3.41
C ARG A 42 4.62 16.69 -4.16
N HIS A 43 5.81 17.04 -3.66
CA HIS A 43 7.12 16.64 -4.21
C HIS A 43 7.70 15.41 -3.50
N THR A 44 6.87 14.67 -2.75
CA THR A 44 7.32 13.46 -2.08
C THR A 44 7.76 12.42 -3.08
N GLN A 45 9.03 12.05 -2.99
CA GLN A 45 9.63 10.94 -3.71
C GLN A 45 9.76 9.78 -2.73
N ALA A 46 8.94 8.76 -2.95
CA ALA A 46 8.95 7.51 -2.18
C ALA A 46 8.71 6.34 -3.13
N LYS A 47 9.35 5.20 -2.88
CA LYS A 47 9.14 3.95 -3.61
C LYS A 47 8.04 3.15 -2.95
N VAL A 48 6.96 2.93 -3.68
CA VAL A 48 5.78 2.20 -3.19
C VAL A 48 5.57 0.97 -4.07
N LEU A 49 5.58 -0.20 -3.44
CA LEU A 49 5.19 -1.46 -4.08
C LEU A 49 3.79 -1.83 -3.61
N CYS A 50 2.85 -1.96 -4.54
CA CYS A 50 1.51 -2.46 -4.26
C CYS A 50 1.34 -3.83 -4.91
N ILE A 51 0.96 -4.83 -4.13
CA ILE A 51 0.61 -6.16 -4.64
C ILE A 51 -0.90 -6.31 -4.59
N GLY A 52 -1.52 -6.42 -5.76
CA GLY A 52 -2.96 -6.28 -5.95
C GLY A 52 -3.33 -4.88 -6.44
N LEU A 53 -3.99 -4.79 -7.59
CA LEU A 53 -4.50 -3.53 -8.14
C LEU A 53 -5.92 -3.26 -7.69
N GLY A 54 -6.78 -4.29 -7.71
CA GLY A 54 -8.21 -4.12 -7.58
C GLY A 54 -8.75 -3.15 -8.63
N GLY A 55 -9.57 -2.19 -8.22
CA GLY A 55 -10.00 -1.07 -9.08
C GLY A 55 -8.96 0.04 -9.24
N GLY A 56 -7.83 -0.01 -8.52
CA GLY A 56 -6.78 1.00 -8.57
C GLY A 56 -7.04 2.26 -7.74
N ALA A 57 -8.01 2.24 -6.82
CA ALA A 57 -8.42 3.40 -6.03
C ALA A 57 -7.27 3.97 -5.17
N LEU A 58 -6.64 3.15 -4.33
CA LEU A 58 -5.51 3.58 -3.49
C LEU A 58 -4.35 4.11 -4.34
N ASN A 59 -3.95 3.35 -5.37
CA ASN A 59 -2.79 3.68 -6.21
C ASN A 59 -3.02 4.99 -6.97
N SER A 60 -4.22 5.18 -7.52
CA SER A 60 -4.60 6.40 -8.24
C SER A 60 -4.69 7.60 -7.31
N MET A 61 -5.16 7.42 -6.08
CA MET A 61 -5.21 8.46 -5.07
C MET A 61 -3.80 8.85 -4.58
N LEU A 62 -2.93 7.89 -4.30
CA LEU A 62 -1.54 8.14 -3.97
C LEU A 62 -0.84 8.91 -5.10
N HIS A 63 -1.00 8.49 -6.35
CA HIS A 63 -0.44 9.19 -7.50
C HIS A 63 -1.01 10.60 -7.67
N HIS A 64 -2.30 10.81 -7.37
CA HIS A 64 -2.94 12.13 -7.43
C HIS A 64 -2.34 13.11 -6.41
N PHE A 65 -2.20 12.69 -5.15
CA PHE A 65 -1.66 13.53 -4.09
C PHE A 65 -0.13 13.66 -4.14
N PHE A 66 0.56 12.62 -4.61
CA PHE A 66 2.03 12.52 -4.65
C PHE A 66 2.50 12.12 -6.06
N PRO A 67 2.44 13.04 -7.04
CA PRO A 67 2.75 12.72 -8.44
C PRO A 67 4.20 12.28 -8.70
N GLU A 68 5.12 12.55 -7.77
CA GLU A 68 6.53 12.16 -7.85
C GLU A 68 6.86 10.83 -7.13
N MET A 69 5.90 10.20 -6.45
CA MET A 69 6.09 8.86 -5.89
C MET A 69 6.32 7.84 -7.00
N ASP A 70 7.22 6.89 -6.76
CA ASP A 70 7.50 5.80 -7.66
C ASP A 70 6.64 4.58 -7.27
N ILE A 71 5.43 4.51 -7.83
CA ILE A 71 4.42 3.49 -7.53
C ILE A 71 4.50 2.37 -8.55
N THR A 72 4.83 1.17 -8.08
CA THR A 72 4.78 -0.08 -8.86
C THR A 72 3.67 -0.96 -8.33
N VAL A 73 2.69 -1.28 -9.18
CA VAL A 73 1.59 -2.17 -8.85
C VAL A 73 1.77 -3.50 -9.59
N ILE A 74 1.74 -4.61 -8.87
CA ILE A 74 1.75 -5.96 -9.43
C ILE A 74 0.35 -6.53 -9.36
N GLU A 75 -0.22 -6.90 -10.50
CA GLU A 75 -1.55 -7.47 -10.61
C GLU A 75 -1.49 -8.76 -11.44
N TYR A 76 -2.06 -9.83 -10.94
CA TYR A 76 -2.03 -11.13 -11.61
C TYR A 76 -3.14 -11.27 -12.68
N ASN A 77 -4.22 -10.51 -12.55
CA ASN A 77 -5.39 -10.59 -13.41
C ASN A 77 -5.43 -9.46 -14.47
N ALA A 78 -5.13 -9.80 -15.72
CA ALA A 78 -5.18 -8.89 -16.86
C ALA A 78 -6.56 -8.22 -17.07
N LEU A 79 -7.65 -8.89 -16.67
CA LEU A 79 -9.00 -8.31 -16.74
C LEU A 79 -9.14 -7.16 -15.74
N MET A 80 -8.58 -7.29 -14.53
CA MET A 80 -8.61 -6.21 -13.53
C MET A 80 -7.84 -4.99 -14.01
N ILE A 81 -6.67 -5.17 -14.63
CA ILE A 81 -5.91 -4.07 -15.24
C ILE A 81 -6.73 -3.39 -16.33
N SER A 82 -7.37 -4.16 -17.20
CA SER A 82 -8.21 -3.65 -18.29
C SER A 82 -9.40 -2.87 -17.75
N MET A 83 -10.03 -3.39 -16.70
CA MET A 83 -11.16 -2.73 -16.04
C MET A 83 -10.75 -1.43 -15.37
N ALA A 84 -9.65 -1.43 -14.62
CA ALA A 84 -9.15 -0.24 -13.94
C ALA A 84 -8.84 0.90 -14.91
N LYS A 85 -8.22 0.60 -16.06
CA LYS A 85 -7.95 1.60 -17.09
C LYS A 85 -9.21 2.15 -17.74
N LYS A 86 -10.17 1.28 -18.07
CA LYS A 86 -11.33 1.65 -18.88
C LYS A 86 -12.50 2.24 -18.08
N TRP A 87 -12.69 1.84 -16.82
CA TRP A 87 -13.84 2.29 -16.01
C TRP A 87 -13.45 3.00 -14.71
N PHE A 88 -12.23 2.81 -14.20
CA PHE A 88 -11.82 3.37 -12.90
C PHE A 88 -10.76 4.47 -13.02
N GLY A 89 -10.53 5.00 -14.23
CA GLY A 89 -9.69 6.17 -14.43
C GLY A 89 -8.22 5.97 -14.05
N LEU A 90 -7.74 4.72 -14.09
CA LEU A 90 -6.35 4.39 -13.83
C LEU A 90 -5.44 5.00 -14.91
N GLU A 91 -4.60 5.94 -14.48
CA GLU A 91 -3.57 6.57 -15.30
C GLU A 91 -2.21 5.98 -14.95
N VAL A 92 -1.49 5.50 -15.96
CA VAL A 92 -0.12 4.99 -15.81
C VAL A 92 0.87 5.90 -16.52
N ASN A 93 2.06 6.07 -15.94
CA ASN A 93 3.15 6.88 -16.48
C ASN A 93 4.50 6.45 -15.86
N ALA A 94 5.53 7.29 -15.97
CA ALA A 94 6.85 6.98 -15.43
C ALA A 94 6.87 6.77 -13.90
N HIS A 95 5.97 7.43 -13.16
CA HIS A 95 5.86 7.40 -11.70
C HIS A 95 4.75 6.46 -11.20
N HIS A 96 3.85 6.00 -12.06
CA HIS A 96 2.81 5.04 -11.70
C HIS A 96 2.71 3.93 -12.75
N ARG A 97 3.18 2.75 -12.39
CA ARG A 97 3.26 1.60 -13.30
C ARG A 97 2.42 0.45 -12.77
N VAL A 98 1.78 -0.27 -13.69
CA VAL A 98 1.05 -1.51 -13.40
C VAL A 98 1.61 -2.62 -14.27
N MET A 99 2.05 -3.70 -13.65
CA MET A 99 2.67 -4.85 -14.29
C MET A 99 1.80 -6.08 -14.09
N LEU A 100 1.55 -6.81 -15.19
CA LEU A 100 0.92 -8.12 -15.15
C LEU A 100 1.99 -9.16 -14.77
N ASP A 101 2.03 -9.56 -13.50
CA ASP A 101 2.98 -10.57 -13.00
C ASP A 101 2.43 -11.27 -11.74
N ASP A 102 3.11 -12.34 -11.34
CA ASP A 102 2.91 -12.98 -10.04
C ASP A 102 3.60 -12.17 -8.94
N GLY A 103 2.83 -11.74 -7.94
CA GLY A 103 3.34 -10.89 -6.86
C GLY A 103 4.39 -11.57 -5.98
N ILE A 104 4.28 -12.88 -5.73
CA ILE A 104 5.26 -13.63 -4.93
C ILE A 104 6.58 -13.72 -5.71
N LYS A 105 6.50 -14.09 -7.00
CA LYS A 105 7.66 -14.12 -7.88
C LYS A 105 8.36 -12.76 -7.91
N PHE A 106 7.60 -11.68 -8.12
CA PHE A 106 8.13 -10.32 -8.17
C PHE A 106 8.85 -9.93 -6.87
N ILE A 107 8.24 -10.19 -5.70
CA ILE A 107 8.88 -9.95 -4.39
C ILE A 107 10.22 -10.66 -4.32
N MET A 108 10.26 -11.95 -4.68
CA MET A 108 11.49 -12.74 -4.58
C MET A 108 12.57 -12.30 -5.59
N GLU A 109 12.19 -11.71 -6.72
CA GLU A 109 13.12 -11.12 -7.68
C GLU A 109 13.69 -9.79 -7.15
N GLU A 110 12.85 -8.91 -6.63
CA GLU A 110 13.29 -7.64 -6.02
C GLU A 110 14.21 -7.87 -4.81
N VAL A 111 13.94 -8.90 -4.00
CA VAL A 111 14.83 -9.31 -2.89
C VAL A 111 16.22 -9.69 -3.41
N LYS A 112 16.31 -10.45 -4.52
CA LYS A 112 17.60 -10.82 -5.13
C LYS A 112 18.34 -9.61 -5.69
N LEU A 113 17.61 -8.60 -6.17
CA LEU A 113 18.18 -7.35 -6.68
C LEU A 113 18.66 -6.42 -5.54
N GLY A 114 18.30 -6.71 -4.29
CA GLY A 114 18.57 -5.81 -3.16
C GLY A 114 17.76 -4.52 -3.24
N SER A 115 16.61 -4.57 -3.91
CA SER A 115 15.66 -3.46 -4.02
C SER A 115 15.03 -3.15 -2.67
N ASN A 116 14.63 -1.90 -2.51
CA ASN A 116 14.04 -1.39 -1.27
C ASN A 116 12.87 -0.48 -1.58
N TYR A 117 11.88 -0.50 -0.69
CA TYR A 117 10.64 0.25 -0.78
C TYR A 117 10.35 0.95 0.54
N ASP A 118 9.86 2.18 0.45
CA ASP A 118 9.40 2.95 1.62
C ASP A 118 8.07 2.38 2.12
N ILE A 119 7.20 1.93 1.20
CA ILE A 119 5.96 1.21 1.51
C ILE A 119 5.85 -0.05 0.64
N VAL A 120 5.55 -1.17 1.28
CA VAL A 120 4.95 -2.33 0.60
C VAL A 120 3.50 -2.44 1.05
N PHE A 121 2.56 -2.27 0.14
CA PHE A 121 1.14 -2.51 0.37
C PHE A 121 0.72 -3.87 -0.21
N LEU A 122 0.26 -4.78 0.65
CA LEU A 122 -0.17 -6.12 0.26
C LEU A 122 -1.71 -6.22 0.35
N ASP A 123 -2.36 -6.33 -0.81
CA ASP A 123 -3.81 -6.41 -1.00
C ASP A 123 -4.17 -7.45 -2.09
N ALA A 124 -3.48 -8.57 -2.06
CA ALA A 124 -3.65 -9.67 -3.01
C ALA A 124 -4.77 -10.60 -2.54
N CYS A 125 -6.03 -10.19 -2.74
CA CYS A 125 -7.20 -10.94 -2.28
C CYS A 125 -7.82 -11.81 -3.39
N ASP A 126 -8.47 -12.92 -3.03
CA ASP A 126 -9.38 -13.66 -3.92
C ASP A 126 -10.78 -13.74 -3.31
N SER A 127 -11.65 -12.80 -3.72
CA SER A 127 -13.03 -12.73 -3.23
C SER A 127 -13.92 -13.89 -3.68
N ARG A 128 -13.45 -14.74 -4.60
CA ARG A 128 -14.19 -15.93 -5.05
C ARG A 128 -13.83 -17.17 -4.24
N ALA A 129 -12.78 -17.12 -3.42
CA ALA A 129 -12.31 -18.25 -2.66
C ALA A 129 -13.16 -18.45 -1.40
N THR A 130 -14.34 -19.07 -1.55
CA THR A 130 -15.29 -19.31 -0.46
C THR A 130 -14.80 -20.35 0.56
N ASP A 131 -13.90 -21.25 0.13
CA ASP A 131 -13.36 -22.32 0.97
C ASP A 131 -11.95 -22.03 1.46
N ALA A 132 -11.36 -20.88 1.11
CA ALA A 132 -10.05 -20.50 1.61
C ALA A 132 -10.12 -20.06 3.07
N GLU A 133 -9.04 -20.31 3.81
CA GLU A 133 -8.87 -19.80 5.17
C GLU A 133 -8.73 -18.27 5.19
N PHE A 134 -8.04 -17.72 4.19
CA PHE A 134 -7.88 -16.29 3.99
C PHE A 134 -8.51 -15.88 2.66
N VAL A 135 -9.37 -14.86 2.71
CA VAL A 135 -9.82 -14.13 1.51
C VAL A 135 -8.75 -13.12 1.11
N CYS A 136 -8.08 -12.53 2.09
CA CYS A 136 -6.97 -11.63 1.88
C CYS A 136 -5.89 -11.76 2.97
N PRO A 137 -4.59 -11.74 2.62
CA PRO A 137 -4.08 -12.03 1.28
C PRO A 137 -4.28 -13.51 0.93
N VAL A 138 -4.11 -13.88 -0.34
CA VAL A 138 -4.01 -15.29 -0.75
C VAL A 138 -2.87 -15.96 0.05
N THR A 139 -3.11 -17.18 0.53
CA THR A 139 -2.29 -17.85 1.54
C THR A 139 -0.80 -17.95 1.22
N GLY A 140 -0.41 -18.04 -0.06
CA GLY A 140 1.00 -18.07 -0.45
C GLY A 140 1.80 -16.83 -0.02
N PHE A 141 1.15 -15.68 0.18
CA PHE A 141 1.82 -14.49 0.72
C PHE A 141 2.13 -14.57 2.22
N LEU A 142 1.52 -15.53 2.93
CA LEU A 142 1.73 -15.77 4.37
C LEU A 142 2.79 -16.84 4.64
N ASP A 143 3.39 -17.41 3.60
CA ASP A 143 4.53 -18.31 3.71
C ASP A 143 5.73 -17.57 4.32
N ASP A 144 6.42 -18.21 5.27
CA ASP A 144 7.51 -17.60 6.04
C ASP A 144 8.56 -16.92 5.13
N LYS A 145 8.95 -17.57 4.03
CA LYS A 145 9.93 -17.02 3.07
C LYS A 145 9.45 -15.75 2.37
N VAL A 146 8.16 -15.65 2.08
CA VAL A 146 7.58 -14.48 1.41
C VAL A 146 7.49 -13.32 2.41
N VAL A 147 7.05 -13.60 3.63
CA VAL A 147 7.00 -12.63 4.73
C VAL A 147 8.41 -12.11 5.08
N GLU A 148 9.42 -12.99 5.14
CA GLU A 148 10.82 -12.61 5.27
C GLU A 148 11.34 -11.79 4.09
N GLY A 149 10.91 -12.10 2.86
CA GLY A 149 11.24 -11.34 1.66
C GLY A 149 10.68 -9.91 1.73
N ILE A 150 9.41 -9.77 2.09
CA ILE A 150 8.77 -8.47 2.31
C ILE A 150 9.50 -7.68 3.39
N ALA A 151 9.86 -8.32 4.51
CA ALA A 151 10.60 -7.68 5.59
C ALA A 151 11.99 -7.16 5.15
N GLN A 152 12.63 -7.81 4.18
CA GLN A 152 13.86 -7.32 3.56
C GLN A 152 13.61 -6.11 2.67
N LEU A 153 12.52 -6.12 1.88
CA LEU A 153 12.16 -5.00 0.99
C LEU A 153 11.82 -3.70 1.75
N VAL A 154 11.29 -3.79 2.97
CA VAL A 154 10.97 -2.62 3.83
C VAL A 154 11.97 -2.42 4.97
N GLY A 155 13.19 -2.97 4.83
CA GLY A 155 14.23 -2.93 5.84
C GLY A 155 14.76 -1.53 6.17
N LEU A 156 15.73 -1.47 7.09
CA LEU A 156 16.38 -0.21 7.46
C LEU A 156 17.39 0.20 6.40
N HIS A 157 17.14 1.34 5.75
CA HIS A 157 18.08 1.91 4.80
C HIS A 157 18.57 3.27 5.28
N VAL A 158 19.88 3.33 5.51
CA VAL A 158 20.62 4.58 5.64
C VAL A 158 20.82 5.11 4.22
N GLU A 159 19.96 6.03 3.76
CA GLU A 159 20.31 6.84 2.59
C GLU A 159 21.58 7.64 2.90
N LYS A 160 22.71 7.27 2.29
CA LYS A 160 23.92 8.11 2.24
C LYS A 160 23.69 9.26 1.24
N LYS A 161 22.79 10.21 1.55
CA LYS A 161 22.69 11.45 0.77
C LYS A 161 23.87 12.37 1.13
N PHE A 162 24.99 12.18 0.44
CA PHE A 162 26.02 13.22 0.31
C PHE A 162 25.56 14.23 -0.74
N THR A 163 24.74 15.19 -0.36
CA THR A 163 24.59 16.40 -1.17
C THR A 163 25.78 17.31 -0.88
N ARG A 164 26.70 17.43 -1.84
CA ARG A 164 27.77 18.42 -1.84
C ARG A 164 27.13 19.79 -2.03
N ILE A 165 26.71 20.43 -0.94
CA ILE A 165 26.28 21.82 -0.93
C ILE A 165 27.55 22.67 -1.00
N GLU A 166 27.89 23.16 -2.19
CA GLU A 166 28.91 24.20 -2.38
C GLU A 166 28.37 25.57 -1.95
N SER A 167 28.09 25.73 -0.66
CA SER A 167 28.03 27.02 0.03
C SER A 167 27.65 26.79 1.50
N GLN A 168 28.67 26.79 2.36
CA GLN A 168 28.64 27.10 3.79
C GLN A 168 27.35 26.79 4.60
N HIS A 169 27.50 25.80 5.51
CA HIS A 169 26.75 25.64 6.77
C HIS A 169 25.35 24.98 6.76
N GLN A 170 25.12 23.92 6.01
CA GLN A 170 24.04 22.97 6.36
C GLN A 170 24.52 21.51 6.28
N ILE A 171 24.64 20.85 7.43
CA ILE A 171 24.70 19.39 7.51
C ILE A 171 23.28 18.92 7.23
N ALA A 172 22.98 18.51 6.00
CA ALA A 172 21.78 17.72 5.75
C ALA A 172 21.98 16.38 6.46
N ALA A 173 21.40 16.22 7.65
CA ALA A 173 21.38 14.94 8.32
C ALA A 173 20.73 13.92 7.37
N ALA A 174 21.34 12.74 7.22
CA ALA A 174 20.69 11.62 6.55
C ALA A 174 19.43 11.27 7.33
N VAL A 175 18.27 11.73 6.87
CA VAL A 175 16.99 11.35 7.43
C VAL A 175 16.66 9.98 6.85
N SER A 176 16.88 8.93 7.63
CA SER A 176 16.39 7.60 7.30
C SER A 176 14.93 7.53 7.73
N PHE A 177 14.06 7.21 6.78
CA PHE A 177 12.69 6.79 7.06
C PHE A 177 12.66 5.26 6.98
N PRO A 178 12.07 4.56 7.94
CA PRO A 178 12.06 3.11 7.88
C PRO A 178 10.90 2.65 7.01
N GLY A 179 11.18 1.70 6.13
CA GLY A 179 10.17 1.08 5.30
C GLY A 179 9.07 0.46 6.16
N THR A 180 7.84 0.48 5.64
CA THR A 180 6.68 -0.09 6.33
C THR A 180 5.90 -1.02 5.41
N LEU A 181 5.58 -2.21 5.91
CA LEU A 181 4.57 -3.09 5.34
C LEU A 181 3.20 -2.63 5.81
N ILE A 182 2.29 -2.37 4.89
CA ILE A 182 0.86 -2.24 5.15
C ILE A 182 0.16 -3.43 4.50
N MET A 183 -0.62 -4.20 5.24
CA MET A 183 -1.21 -5.44 4.75
C MET A 183 -2.70 -5.49 5.08
N ASN A 184 -3.52 -5.68 4.05
CA ASN A 184 -4.93 -5.97 4.22
C ASN A 184 -5.11 -7.47 4.52
N VAL A 185 -5.81 -7.79 5.62
CA VAL A 185 -6.07 -9.17 6.02
C VAL A 185 -7.56 -9.37 6.29
N ALA A 186 -8.13 -10.41 5.68
CA ALA A 186 -9.51 -10.83 5.89
C ALA A 186 -9.62 -12.35 5.85
N SER A 187 -10.29 -12.92 6.85
CA SER A 187 -10.67 -14.32 6.92
C SER A 187 -12.17 -14.45 7.15
N LEU A 188 -12.79 -15.43 6.51
CA LEU A 188 -14.19 -15.82 6.77
C LEU A 188 -14.30 -16.98 7.77
N LYS A 189 -13.16 -17.56 8.18
CA LYS A 189 -13.10 -18.76 9.02
C LYS A 189 -12.60 -18.51 10.44
N MET A 190 -12.01 -17.34 10.68
CA MET A 190 -11.49 -16.93 11.99
C MET A 190 -12.28 -15.76 12.54
N THR A 191 -12.41 -15.72 13.86
CA THR A 191 -12.79 -14.50 14.58
C THR A 191 -11.68 -13.45 14.49
N ALA A 192 -12.01 -12.20 14.83
CA ALA A 192 -11.04 -11.10 14.78
C ALA A 192 -9.84 -11.30 15.74
N ASP A 193 -10.05 -11.97 16.87
CA ASP A 193 -9.03 -12.24 17.87
C ASP A 193 -8.12 -13.41 17.45
N GLU A 194 -8.70 -14.51 16.94
CA GLU A 194 -7.95 -15.64 16.39
C GLU A 194 -7.08 -15.21 15.19
N LEU A 195 -7.64 -14.37 14.32
CA LEU A 195 -6.91 -13.80 13.19
C LEU A 195 -5.73 -12.95 13.67
N GLU A 196 -5.92 -12.15 14.72
CA GLU A 196 -4.87 -11.32 15.28
C GLU A 196 -3.75 -12.13 15.91
N GLU A 197 -4.09 -13.11 16.73
CA GLU A 197 -3.12 -14.03 17.32
C GLU A 197 -2.32 -14.75 16.24
N PHE A 198 -3.01 -15.32 15.24
CA PHE A 198 -2.38 -16.02 14.13
C PHE A 198 -1.40 -15.11 13.37
N MET A 199 -1.84 -13.94 12.93
CA MET A 199 -1.02 -13.02 12.14
C MET A 199 0.15 -12.48 12.94
N MET A 200 -0.07 -12.08 14.20
CA MET A 200 0.99 -11.54 15.06
C MET A 200 2.04 -12.61 15.40
N SER A 201 1.66 -13.88 15.53
CA SER A 201 2.61 -14.99 15.72
C SER A 201 3.59 -15.16 14.56
N ARG A 202 3.23 -14.69 13.35
CA ARG A 202 4.08 -14.75 12.15
C ARG A 202 4.85 -13.47 11.95
N LEU A 203 4.15 -12.33 11.97
CA LEU A 203 4.75 -11.02 11.68
C LEU A 203 5.78 -10.61 12.73
N SER A 204 5.55 -10.91 14.01
CA SER A 204 6.49 -10.57 15.09
C SER A 204 7.81 -11.37 15.04
N LYS A 205 7.88 -12.45 14.26
CA LYS A 205 9.13 -13.19 14.02
C LYS A 205 10.11 -12.42 13.15
N VAL A 206 9.59 -11.56 12.26
CA VAL A 206 10.39 -10.85 11.24
C VAL A 206 10.39 -9.33 11.42
N PHE A 207 9.34 -8.76 12.00
CA PHE A 207 9.19 -7.33 12.23
C PHE A 207 9.27 -7.03 13.74
N LYS A 208 9.97 -5.94 14.07
CA LYS A 208 10.13 -5.51 15.47
C LYS A 208 8.90 -4.79 16.01
N HIS A 209 8.17 -4.11 15.14
CA HIS A 209 7.00 -3.33 15.50
C HIS A 209 5.89 -3.66 14.52
N CYS A 210 4.73 -4.02 15.07
CA CYS A 210 3.51 -4.19 14.31
C CYS A 210 2.35 -3.55 15.08
N SER A 211 1.42 -2.95 14.36
CA SER A 211 0.15 -2.44 14.88
C SER A 211 -0.98 -2.82 13.94
N THR A 212 -2.21 -2.73 14.43
CA THR A 212 -3.41 -3.05 13.67
C THR A 212 -4.41 -1.90 13.70
N GLN A 213 -5.18 -1.76 12.63
CA GLN A 213 -6.37 -0.91 12.59
C GLN A 213 -7.50 -1.63 11.85
N GLN A 214 -8.74 -1.36 12.24
CA GLN A 214 -9.93 -1.94 11.63
C GLN A 214 -11.09 -0.95 11.76
N THR A 215 -11.94 -0.85 10.74
CA THR A 215 -13.21 -0.13 10.84
C THR A 215 -14.30 -1.05 11.38
N THR A 216 -15.28 -0.50 12.09
CA THR A 216 -16.40 -1.29 12.66
C THR A 216 -17.27 -1.93 11.58
N ALA A 217 -17.26 -1.39 10.36
CA ALA A 217 -18.05 -1.86 9.23
C ALA A 217 -17.34 -2.90 8.36
N SER A 218 -16.07 -3.24 8.62
CA SER A 218 -15.28 -4.11 7.74
C SER A 218 -14.70 -5.31 8.48
N ILE A 219 -14.73 -6.48 7.82
CA ILE A 219 -13.99 -7.68 8.27
C ILE A 219 -12.48 -7.55 8.04
N ASN A 220 -12.06 -6.56 7.25
CA ASN A 220 -10.66 -6.33 6.93
C ASN A 220 -9.96 -5.72 8.14
N LYS A 221 -8.92 -6.39 8.64
CA LYS A 221 -7.99 -5.87 9.64
C LYS A 221 -6.69 -5.51 8.92
N ILE A 222 -6.28 -4.26 9.07
CA ILE A 222 -5.09 -3.72 8.42
C ILE A 222 -3.93 -3.80 9.38
N TYR A 223 -2.84 -4.44 8.96
CA TYR A 223 -1.61 -4.56 9.71
C TYR A 223 -0.58 -3.57 9.18
N SER A 224 0.11 -2.89 10.08
CA SER A 224 1.26 -2.06 9.77
C SER A 224 2.48 -2.60 10.50
N CYS A 225 3.54 -2.95 9.79
CA CYS A 225 4.73 -3.57 10.37
C CYS A 225 6.01 -2.94 9.84
N SER A 226 6.99 -2.74 10.70
CA SER A 226 8.27 -2.11 10.36
C SER A 226 9.41 -2.57 11.26
N GLN A 227 10.64 -2.26 10.86
CA GLN A 227 11.86 -2.56 11.62
C GLN A 227 12.20 -1.51 12.68
N GLN A 228 11.52 -0.36 12.67
CA GLN A 228 11.70 0.75 13.60
C GLN A 228 10.34 1.31 14.01
N TYR A 229 10.19 1.59 15.30
CA TYR A 229 9.00 2.25 15.82
C TYR A 229 8.99 3.71 15.37
N ASN A 230 7.88 4.14 14.77
CA ASN A 230 7.81 5.46 14.15
C ASN A 230 7.07 6.53 14.93
N GLY A 231 6.43 6.22 16.06
CA GLY A 231 6.05 7.16 17.13
C GLY A 231 5.42 8.51 16.75
N ARG A 232 4.94 8.72 15.52
CA ARG A 232 4.31 9.97 15.11
C ARG A 232 2.81 9.79 15.12
N GLU A 233 2.26 9.70 16.33
CA GLU A 233 0.83 9.60 16.56
C GLU A 233 0.09 10.90 16.16
N ASP A 234 0.82 12.02 16.05
CA ASP A 234 0.28 13.37 15.85
C ASP A 234 0.57 13.99 14.46
N ILE A 235 0.73 13.19 13.40
CA ILE A 235 0.88 13.76 12.04
C ILE A 235 -0.47 14.29 11.56
N ALA A 236 -0.64 15.62 11.59
CA ALA A 236 -1.75 16.26 10.91
C ALA A 236 -1.61 16.09 9.39
N LEU A 237 -2.71 15.71 8.74
CA LEU A 237 -2.81 15.69 7.28
C LEU A 237 -2.52 17.08 6.70
N PRO A 238 -1.58 17.21 5.74
CA PRO A 238 -1.38 18.47 5.04
C PRO A 238 -2.66 18.91 4.32
N LEU A 239 -2.89 20.22 4.25
CA LEU A 239 -4.09 20.81 3.62
C LEU A 239 -4.34 20.38 2.16
N PHE A 240 -3.30 19.94 1.43
CA PHE A 240 -3.46 19.47 0.05
C PHE A 240 -4.00 18.04 -0.04
N ILE A 241 -3.92 17.26 1.03
CA ILE A 241 -4.53 15.94 1.15
C ILE A 241 -5.94 16.15 1.70
N ASN A 242 -6.86 16.47 0.79
CA ASN A 242 -8.27 16.63 1.12
C ASN A 242 -9.03 15.35 0.73
N ILE A 243 -9.06 14.37 1.62
CA ILE A 243 -9.84 13.16 1.41
C ILE A 243 -11.28 13.46 1.82
N THR A 244 -12.18 13.47 0.85
CA THR A 244 -13.61 13.68 1.11
C THR A 244 -14.20 12.39 1.65
N VAL A 245 -14.80 12.45 2.84
CA VAL A 245 -15.57 11.36 3.45
C VAL A 245 -17.02 11.83 3.49
N LEU A 246 -17.93 11.06 2.88
CA LEU A 246 -19.38 11.27 2.95
C LEU A 246 -20.02 10.16 3.78
#